data_AF-A0A1F7RVA6-F1
#
_entry.id   AF-A0A1F7RVA6-F1
#
_cell.length_a   1.000
_cell.length_b   1.000
_cell.length_c   1.000
_cell.angle_alpha   90.00
_cell.angle_beta   90.00
_cell.angle_gamma   90.00
#
_symmetry.space_group_name_H-M   'P 1'
#
loop_
_entity.id
_entity.type
_entity.pdbx_description
1 polymer ?
#
loop_
_entity_poly.entity_id
_entity_poly.type
_entity_poly.pdbx_seq_one_letter_code
_entity_poly.pdbx_strand_id
1 'polypeptide(L)'
;MGDIDINGGIVNREYEIKNVTDKTLKLKKIATSCMCTKAKVIVGDKETKLFGMEGHGDKNPPVNLEIASGETAKVLVEFDPGAHGPQGVGPFDRIIWLTFSDPAGVKELKFNGTVVSS
;
A
#
# COMPACT_ATOMS: atom_id res chain seq x y z
N MET A 1 6.44 -10.37 -5.58
CA MET A 1 5.53 -10.22 -6.72
C MET A 1 5.93 -11.11 -7.88
N GLY A 2 7.14 -11.67 -7.89
CA GLY A 2 7.65 -12.46 -9.02
C GLY A 2 8.12 -11.53 -10.15
N ASP A 3 8.21 -12.09 -11.34
CA ASP A 3 8.48 -11.33 -12.56
C ASP A 3 7.21 -10.59 -13.00
N ILE A 4 7.37 -9.31 -13.32
CA ILE A 4 6.31 -8.41 -13.78
C ILE A 4 6.74 -7.83 -15.11
N ASP A 5 5.98 -8.08 -16.16
CA ASP A 5 6.21 -7.45 -17.46
C ASP A 5 5.95 -5.94 -17.39
N ILE A 6 6.93 -5.14 -17.80
CA ILE A 6 6.86 -3.69 -17.87
C ILE A 6 5.70 -3.18 -18.76
N ASN A 7 5.31 -3.97 -19.76
CA ASN A 7 4.21 -3.65 -20.67
C ASN A 7 2.85 -4.23 -20.22
N GLY A 8 2.83 -4.96 -19.10
CA GLY A 8 1.64 -5.65 -18.59
C GLY A 8 0.60 -4.74 -17.91
N GLY A 9 0.89 -3.44 -17.79
CA GLY A 9 0.03 -2.48 -17.11
C GLY A 9 0.09 -2.58 -15.57
N ILE A 10 -0.90 -1.98 -14.90
CA ILE A 10 -0.94 -1.92 -13.43
C ILE A 10 -1.15 -3.32 -12.83
N VAL A 11 -0.27 -3.71 -11.92
CA VAL A 11 -0.34 -4.95 -11.17
C VAL A 11 -1.04 -4.71 -9.83
N ASN A 12 -2.10 -5.47 -9.58
CA ASN A 12 -2.83 -5.43 -8.31
C ASN A 12 -2.38 -6.55 -7.36
N ARG A 13 -2.25 -6.24 -6.07
CA ARG A 13 -2.08 -7.23 -4.98
C ARG A 13 -2.96 -6.86 -3.80
N GLU A 14 -3.42 -7.89 -3.09
CA GLU A 14 -4.19 -7.73 -1.87
C GLU A 14 -3.45 -8.40 -0.72
N TYR A 15 -3.42 -7.70 0.42
CA TYR A 15 -2.90 -8.22 1.67
C TYR A 15 -3.94 -8.06 2.75
N GLU A 16 -4.12 -9.09 3.58
CA GLU A 16 -4.97 -8.99 4.76
C GLU A 16 -4.15 -8.52 5.95
N ILE A 17 -4.70 -7.59 6.73
CA ILE A 17 -4.20 -7.19 8.03
C ILE A 17 -5.27 -7.42 9.08
N LYS A 18 -4.86 -7.73 10.32
CA LYS A 18 -5.78 -7.96 11.43
C LYS A 18 -5.40 -7.07 12.61
N ASN A 19 -6.39 -6.44 13.23
CA ASN A 19 -6.19 -5.79 14.51
C ASN A 19 -6.13 -6.84 15.62
N VAL A 20 -4.91 -7.14 16.08
CA VAL A 20 -4.67 -8.11 17.16
C VAL A 20 -4.65 -7.48 18.56
N THR A 21 -4.94 -6.18 18.66
CA THR A 21 -5.02 -5.48 19.95
C THR A 21 -6.42 -5.60 20.55
N ASP A 22 -6.54 -5.27 21.84
CA ASP A 22 -7.80 -5.21 22.58
C ASP A 22 -8.56 -3.88 22.40
N LYS A 23 -8.06 -2.98 21.54
CA LYS A 23 -8.61 -1.64 21.30
C LYS A 23 -8.96 -1.45 19.83
N THR A 24 -9.92 -0.57 19.57
CA THR A 24 -10.16 -0.07 18.21
C THR A 24 -8.96 0.77 17.76
N LEU A 25 -8.41 0.46 16.60
CA LEU A 25 -7.33 1.22 15.98
C LEU A 25 -7.87 2.19 14.94
N LYS A 26 -7.36 3.42 14.93
CA LYS A 26 -7.62 4.40 13.86
C LYS A 26 -6.45 4.40 12.89
N LEU A 27 -6.69 4.09 11.62
CA LEU A 27 -5.74 4.36 10.55
C LEU A 27 -5.73 5.86 10.27
N LYS A 28 -4.58 6.50 10.50
CA LYS A 28 -4.38 7.95 10.42
C LYS A 28 -3.70 8.39 9.14
N LYS A 29 -2.84 7.55 8.56
CA LYS A 29 -2.04 7.87 7.37
C LYS A 29 -1.67 6.61 6.60
N ILE A 30 -1.64 6.74 5.27
CA ILE A 30 -1.09 5.77 4.33
C ILE A 30 -0.06 6.52 3.48
N ALA A 31 1.12 5.95 3.30
CA ALA A 31 2.13 6.47 2.38
C ALA A 31 2.93 5.32 1.76
N THR A 32 3.43 5.51 0.54
CA THR A 32 4.26 4.51 -0.16
C THR A 32 5.68 5.02 -0.34
N SER A 33 6.62 4.09 -0.46
CA SER A 33 8.05 4.41 -0.63
C SER A 33 8.44 4.90 -2.02
N CYS A 34 7.56 4.76 -3.00
CA CYS A 34 7.84 5.09 -4.39
C CYS A 34 6.56 5.45 -5.13
N MET A 35 6.65 6.43 -6.03
CA MET A 35 5.52 6.88 -6.86
C MET A 35 4.93 5.78 -7.75
N CYS A 36 5.69 4.71 -8.04
CA CYS A 36 5.21 3.55 -8.79
C CYS A 36 4.24 2.66 -8.00
N THR A 37 3.95 3.01 -6.74
CA THR A 37 3.08 2.24 -5.85
C THR A 37 2.01 3.14 -5.26
N LYS A 38 0.76 2.69 -5.36
CA LYS A 38 -0.37 3.24 -4.62
C LYS A 38 -1.01 2.17 -3.74
N ALA A 39 -1.64 2.61 -2.66
CA ALA A 39 -2.33 1.72 -1.73
C ALA A 39 -3.63 2.32 -1.23
N LYS A 40 -4.64 1.48 -1.02
CA LYS A 40 -5.86 1.81 -0.28
C LYS A 40 -6.17 0.73 0.75
N VAL A 41 -6.87 1.11 1.82
CA VAL A 41 -7.33 0.18 2.86
C VAL A 41 -8.85 0.05 2.83
N ILE A 42 -9.34 -1.18 2.96
CA ILE A 42 -10.76 -1.54 2.93
C ILE A 42 -11.10 -2.28 4.23
N VAL A 43 -12.15 -1.83 4.94
CA VAL A 43 -12.66 -2.41 6.19
C VAL A 43 -14.18 -2.51 6.07
N GLY A 44 -14.71 -3.73 5.94
CA GLY A 44 -16.11 -3.94 5.60
C GLY A 44 -16.48 -3.19 4.30
N ASP A 45 -17.52 -2.35 4.37
CA ASP A 45 -17.98 -1.53 3.23
C ASP A 45 -17.28 -0.16 3.13
N LYS A 46 -16.34 0.15 4.03
CA LYS A 46 -15.60 1.41 4.04
C LYS A 46 -14.26 1.21 3.35
N GLU A 47 -13.90 2.13 2.47
CA GLU A 47 -12.58 2.18 1.86
C GLU A 47 -11.98 3.57 1.89
N THR A 48 -10.66 3.62 1.91
CA THR A 48 -9.93 4.85 1.62
C THR A 48 -9.81 5.06 0.11
N LYS A 49 -9.51 6.28 -0.32
CA LYS A 49 -8.94 6.49 -1.65
C LYS A 49 -7.56 5.83 -1.76
N LEU A 50 -6.96 5.88 -2.96
CA LEU A 50 -5.56 5.53 -3.15
C LEU A 50 -4.62 6.62 -2.62
N PHE A 51 -3.51 6.16 -2.02
CA PHE A 51 -2.42 6.96 -1.45
C PHE A 51 -1.11 6.50 -2.08
N GLY A 52 -0.24 7.45 -2.42
CA GLY A 52 1.05 7.18 -3.04
C GLY A 52 2.22 7.77 -2.25
N MET A 53 3.30 8.07 -2.96
CA MET A 53 4.51 8.62 -2.37
C MET A 53 4.33 10.11 -2.04
N GLU A 54 4.72 10.50 -0.83
CA GLU A 54 4.66 11.90 -0.43
C GLU A 54 5.57 12.77 -1.30
N GLY A 55 5.10 13.98 -1.62
CA GLY A 55 5.81 14.91 -2.50
C GLY A 55 5.77 14.56 -4.00
N HIS A 56 5.11 13.47 -4.40
CA HIS A 56 5.05 13.00 -5.79
C HIS A 56 3.61 13.05 -6.34
N GLY A 57 2.96 14.21 -6.21
CA GLY A 57 1.61 14.47 -6.75
C GLY A 57 0.45 14.02 -5.87
N ASP A 58 0.65 13.03 -5.00
CA ASP A 58 -0.36 12.59 -4.04
C ASP A 58 -0.36 13.46 -2.78
N LYS A 59 -1.49 14.13 -2.52
CA LYS A 59 -1.66 15.02 -1.35
C LYS A 59 -1.76 14.27 -0.01
N ASN A 60 -1.93 12.95 -0.03
CA ASN A 60 -2.05 12.06 1.14
C ASN A 60 -2.76 12.70 2.36
N PRO A 61 -4.05 13.09 2.24
CA PRO A 61 -4.79 13.69 3.35
C PRO A 61 -4.91 12.73 4.54
N PRO A 62 -5.12 13.23 5.77
CA PRO A 62 -5.36 12.38 6.92
C PRO A 62 -6.49 11.37 6.69
N VAL A 63 -6.30 10.15 7.19
CA VAL A 63 -7.29 9.07 7.14
C VAL A 63 -8.04 9.03 8.48
N ASN A 64 -9.33 8.69 8.44
CA ASN A 64 -10.14 8.42 9.63
C ASN A 64 -10.95 7.15 9.41
N LEU A 65 -10.23 6.02 9.35
CA LEU A 65 -10.81 4.69 9.22
C LEU A 65 -10.54 3.90 10.50
N GLU A 66 -11.57 3.30 11.06
CA GLU A 66 -11.48 2.51 12.30
C GLU A 66 -11.45 1.01 11.97
N ILE A 67 -10.65 0.26 12.72
CA ILE A 67 -10.55 -1.19 12.68
C ILE A 67 -10.78 -1.70 14.11
N ALA A 68 -11.90 -2.35 14.37
CA ALA A 68 -12.26 -2.87 15.68
C ALA A 68 -11.29 -3.97 16.14
N SER A 69 -11.26 -4.25 17.45
CA SER A 69 -10.48 -5.37 17.98
C SER A 69 -10.89 -6.69 17.31
N GLY A 70 -9.91 -7.46 16.83
CA GLY A 70 -10.13 -8.72 16.12
C GLY A 70 -10.59 -8.60 14.67
N GLU A 71 -10.93 -7.39 14.19
CA GLU A 71 -11.39 -7.15 12.83
C GLU A 71 -10.23 -7.21 11.82
N THR A 72 -10.56 -7.66 10.61
CA THR A 72 -9.66 -7.72 9.46
C THR A 72 -9.92 -6.59 8.47
N ALA A 73 -8.85 -6.12 7.84
CA ALA A 73 -8.89 -5.16 6.75
C ALA A 73 -8.05 -5.66 5.58
N LYS A 74 -8.34 -5.17 4.38
CA LYS A 74 -7.57 -5.44 3.17
C LYS A 74 -6.74 -4.22 2.80
N VAL A 75 -5.49 -4.44 2.41
CA VAL A 75 -4.62 -3.44 1.78
C VAL A 75 -4.52 -3.82 0.31
N LEU A 76 -5.18 -3.03 -0.56
CA LEU A 76 -5.06 -3.17 -2.00
C LEU A 76 -3.90 -2.31 -2.48
N VAL A 77 -2.97 -2.94 -3.19
CA VAL A 77 -1.74 -2.34 -3.72
C VAL A 77 -1.81 -2.32 -5.23
N GLU A 78 -1.64 -1.14 -5.81
CA GLU A 78 -1.43 -0.92 -7.23
C GLU A 78 0.05 -0.63 -7.47
N PHE A 79 0.68 -1.44 -8.31
CA PHE A 79 2.06 -1.25 -8.74
C PHE A 79 2.08 -0.98 -10.24
N ASP A 80 2.62 0.16 -10.64
CA ASP A 80 2.84 0.53 -12.04
C ASP A 80 4.30 0.24 -12.42
N PRO A 81 4.59 -0.86 -13.15
CA PRO A 81 5.95 -1.20 -13.56
C PRO A 81 6.52 -0.19 -14.56
N GLY A 82 5.67 0.56 -15.27
CA GLY A 82 6.06 1.56 -16.27
C GLY A 82 6.34 2.95 -15.70
N ALA A 83 6.12 3.17 -14.40
CA ALA A 83 6.20 4.51 -13.78
C ALA A 83 7.58 5.19 -13.92
N HIS A 84 8.64 4.41 -14.14
CA HIS A 84 10.01 4.92 -14.35
C HIS A 84 10.44 4.93 -15.83
N GLY A 85 9.51 4.69 -16.75
CA GLY A 85 9.79 4.58 -18.18
C GLY A 85 10.46 3.24 -18.57
N PRO A 86 10.78 3.05 -19.86
CA PRO A 86 11.17 1.74 -20.42
C PRO A 86 12.49 1.18 -19.89
N GLN A 87 13.32 2.02 -19.25
CA GLN A 87 14.56 1.59 -18.62
C GLN A 87 14.36 1.09 -17.18
N GLY A 88 13.14 1.20 -16.63
CA GLY A 88 12.77 0.82 -15.26
C GLY A 88 12.65 -0.68 -15.00
N VAL A 89 13.49 -1.50 -15.64
CA VAL A 89 13.54 -2.96 -15.44
C VAL A 89 14.52 -3.32 -14.31
N GLY A 90 14.33 -4.49 -13.71
CA GLY A 90 15.19 -5.02 -12.66
C GLY A 90 14.48 -5.24 -11.32
N PRO A 91 15.23 -5.66 -10.28
CA PRO A 91 14.66 -5.95 -8.97
C PRO A 91 14.20 -4.67 -8.28
N PHE A 92 13.16 -4.80 -7.44
CA PHE A 92 12.68 -3.71 -6.62
C PHE A 92 12.23 -4.19 -5.23
N ASP A 93 12.35 -3.30 -4.26
CA ASP A 93 11.74 -3.39 -2.93
C ASP A 93 10.83 -2.18 -2.70
N ARG A 94 9.64 -2.41 -2.16
CA ARG A 94 8.67 -1.36 -1.85
C ARG A 94 8.10 -1.53 -0.45
N ILE A 95 7.76 -0.39 0.14
CA ILE A 95 7.18 -0.30 1.47
C ILE A 95 5.90 0.53 1.38
N ILE A 96 4.86 0.06 2.06
CA ILE A 96 3.68 0.85 2.41
C ILE A 96 3.72 1.06 3.92
N TRP A 97 3.69 2.32 4.36
CA TRP A 97 3.56 2.69 5.76
C TRP A 97 2.10 2.93 6.08
N LEU A 98 1.61 2.21 7.08
CA LEU A 98 0.29 2.40 7.67
C LEU A 98 0.50 2.95 9.09
N THR A 99 0.11 4.20 9.32
CA THR A 99 0.19 4.82 10.65
C THR A 99 -1.14 4.68 11.36
N PHE A 100 -1.15 3.91 12.44
CA PHE A 100 -2.32 3.73 13.31
C PHE A 100 -2.24 4.60 14.56
N SER A 101 -3.33 4.69 15.30
CA SER A 101 -3.33 5.13 16.71
C SER A 101 -2.53 4.17 17.59
N ASP A 102 -2.21 4.62 18.80
CA ASP A 102 -1.65 3.76 19.84
C ASP A 102 -2.63 2.61 20.18
N PRO A 103 -2.11 1.42 20.55
CA PRO A 103 -0.70 1.10 20.73
C PRO A 103 0.03 0.64 19.45
N ALA A 104 -0.65 0.62 18.29
CA ALA A 104 -0.08 0.01 17.10
C ALA A 104 1.03 0.85 16.45
N GLY A 105 0.87 2.17 16.41
CA GLY A 105 1.84 3.08 15.78
C GLY A 105 2.00 2.81 14.28
N VAL A 106 3.23 2.92 13.77
CA VAL A 106 3.54 2.68 12.35
C VAL A 106 3.78 1.19 12.08
N LYS A 107 3.16 0.66 11.02
CA LYS A 107 3.42 -0.68 10.48
C LYS A 107 3.87 -0.58 9.04
N GLU A 108 4.77 -1.48 8.66
CA GLU A 108 5.33 -1.57 7.31
C GLU A 108 4.81 -2.83 6.64
N LEU A 109 4.22 -2.66 5.45
CA LEU A 109 3.95 -3.75 4.53
C LEU A 109 5.03 -3.70 3.45
N LYS A 110 5.87 -4.73 3.40
CA LYS A 110 6.99 -4.85 2.46
C LYS A 110 6.65 -5.84 1.36
N PHE A 111 6.99 -5.50 0.13
CA PHE A 111 6.91 -6.41 -0.99
C PHE A 111 8.03 -6.12 -1.99
N ASN A 112 8.41 -7.13 -2.75
CA ASN A 112 9.48 -7.06 -3.74
C ASN A 112 9.06 -7.75 -5.04
N GLY A 113 9.88 -7.65 -6.07
CA GLY A 113 9.72 -8.35 -7.33
C GLY A 113 10.81 -7.96 -8.31
N THR A 114 10.65 -8.41 -9.55
CA THR A 114 11.53 -8.04 -10.66
C THR A 114 10.68 -7.54 -11.82
N VAL A 115 10.92 -6.32 -12.28
CA VAL A 115 10.33 -5.84 -13.54
C VAL A 115 11.16 -6.41 -14.69
N VAL A 116 10.52 -7.09 -15.62
CA VAL A 116 11.14 -7.68 -16.81
C VAL A 116 10.58 -7.03 -18.07
N SER A 117 11.36 -7.05 -19.15
CA SER A 117 10.91 -6.66 -20.48
C SER A 117 10.88 -7.93 -21.33
N SER A 118 9.77 -8.66 -21.26
CA SER A 118 9.53 -9.90 -22.00
C SER A 118 8.75 -9.67 -23.29
#